data_AF-A0A532TGM8-F1
#
_entry.id   AF-A0A532TGM8-F1
#
_cell.length_a   1.000
_cell.length_b   1.000
_cell.length_c   1.000
_cell.angle_alpha   90.00
_cell.angle_beta   90.00
_cell.angle_gamma   90.00
#
_symmetry.space_group_name_H-M   'P 1'
#
loop_
_entity.id
_entity.type
_entity.pdbx_description
1 polymer ?
#
loop_
_entity_poly.entity_id
_entity_poly.type
_entity_poly.pdbx_seq_one_letter_code
_entity_poly.pdbx_strand_id
1 'polypeptide(L)'
;MENHRSLEDKIKALEKPQLQELISELIRKSRDCKKLTYIWLGDTEKVNEELIQEYWSNAAEIIYEFNELGGGPEEKEEEAYEWLEEISQLLKTGSLSSEARQYFIDDAIFEYQKHNSGFDDGLMELFFEACKSDEDWEFLIQKLKEKPSEWDLQLIEEIYGKHLSKKNTS
;
A
#
# COMPACT_ATOMS: atom_id res chain seq x y z
N MET A 1 -9.26 43.42 -23.93
CA MET A 1 -9.89 42.09 -23.98
C MET A 1 -8.78 41.08 -23.92
N GLU A 2 -8.61 40.41 -22.78
CA GLU A 2 -7.63 39.33 -22.66
C GLU A 2 -8.04 38.20 -23.60
N ASN A 3 -7.17 37.90 -24.56
CA ASN A 3 -7.35 36.80 -25.49
C ASN A 3 -7.08 35.51 -24.71
N HIS A 4 -8.08 34.99 -24.01
CA HIS A 4 -7.98 33.71 -23.32
C HIS A 4 -7.89 32.59 -24.36
N ARG A 5 -6.66 32.32 -24.82
CA ARG A 5 -6.35 31.09 -25.56
C ARG A 5 -6.83 29.90 -24.72
N SER A 6 -7.46 28.93 -25.39
CA SER A 6 -7.87 27.67 -24.76
C SER A 6 -6.68 27.00 -24.10
N LEU A 7 -6.92 26.21 -23.05
CA LEU A 7 -5.87 25.41 -22.40
C LEU A 7 -5.13 24.55 -23.44
N GLU A 8 -5.85 23.98 -24.40
CA GLU A 8 -5.27 23.21 -25.50
C GLU A 8 -4.30 24.04 -26.36
N ASP A 9 -4.66 25.28 -26.68
CA ASP A 9 -3.80 26.17 -27.47
C ASP A 9 -2.54 26.57 -26.71
N LYS A 10 -2.64 26.68 -25.38
CA LYS A 10 -1.49 26.92 -24.51
C LYS A 10 -0.57 25.71 -24.47
N ILE A 11 -1.12 24.49 -24.32
CA ILE A 11 -0.35 23.25 -24.32
C ILE A 11 0.34 23.03 -25.67
N LYS A 12 -0.38 23.24 -26.80
CA LYS A 12 0.17 23.11 -28.16
C LYS A 12 1.29 24.11 -28.46
N ALA A 13 1.34 25.23 -27.75
CA ALA A 13 2.38 26.24 -27.92
C ALA A 13 3.66 25.97 -27.09
N LEU A 14 3.66 24.98 -26.20
CA LEU A 14 4.83 24.64 -25.40
C LEU A 14 5.86 23.89 -26.22
N GLU A 15 7.13 24.27 -26.07
CA GLU A 15 8.24 23.47 -26.58
C GLU A 15 8.45 22.22 -25.74
N LYS A 16 9.11 21.21 -26.31
CA LYS A 16 9.35 19.91 -25.65
C LYS A 16 9.89 20.03 -24.21
N PRO A 17 10.90 20.87 -23.89
CA PRO A 17 11.39 21.00 -22.53
C PRO A 17 10.35 21.56 -21.55
N GLN A 18 9.54 22.53 -22.00
CA GLN A 18 8.49 23.15 -21.19
C GLN A 18 7.33 22.18 -20.94
N LEU A 19 7.00 21.36 -21.94
CA LEU A 19 6.01 20.30 -21.79
C LEU A 19 6.49 19.23 -20.80
N GLN A 20 7.77 18.84 -20.87
CA GLN A 20 8.38 17.90 -19.92
C GLN A 20 8.36 18.45 -18.49
N GLU A 21 8.70 19.72 -18.30
CA GLU A 21 8.64 20.39 -17.00
C GLU A 21 7.20 20.44 -16.46
N LEU A 22 6.22 20.82 -17.31
CA LEU A 22 4.82 20.84 -16.93
C LEU A 22 4.30 19.47 -16.50
N ILE A 23 4.58 18.42 -17.30
CA ILE A 23 4.19 17.04 -16.96
C ILE A 23 4.84 16.62 -15.65
N SER A 24 6.13 16.92 -15.46
CA SER A 24 6.84 16.59 -14.21
C SER A 24 6.22 17.27 -13.00
N GLU A 25 5.87 18.55 -13.11
CA GLU A 25 5.20 19.29 -12.04
C GLU A 25 3.78 18.79 -11.77
N LEU A 26 3.02 18.38 -12.79
CA LEU A 26 1.70 17.79 -12.64
C LEU A 26 1.76 16.43 -11.94
N ILE A 27 2.69 15.57 -12.34
CA ILE A 27 2.97 14.28 -11.69
C ILE A 27 3.35 14.49 -10.22
N ARG A 28 4.12 15.53 -9.92
CA ARG A 28 4.54 15.85 -8.54
C ARG A 28 3.40 16.36 -7.66
N LYS A 29 2.41 17.04 -8.26
CA LYS A 29 1.33 17.73 -7.53
C LYS A 29 0.00 16.99 -7.51
N SER A 30 -0.21 16.05 -8.43
CA SER A 30 -1.48 15.33 -8.59
C SER A 30 -1.21 13.84 -8.75
N ARG A 31 -1.71 13.07 -7.78
CA ARG A 31 -1.69 11.61 -7.81
C ARG A 31 -2.44 11.06 -9.03
N ASP A 32 -3.57 11.67 -9.39
CA ASP A 32 -4.32 11.32 -10.60
C ASP A 32 -3.48 11.52 -11.86
N CYS A 33 -2.78 12.65 -11.99
CA CYS A 33 -1.89 12.88 -13.13
C CYS A 33 -0.73 11.89 -13.18
N LYS A 34 -0.17 11.52 -12.02
CA LYS A 34 0.86 10.49 -11.91
C LYS A 34 0.34 9.12 -12.37
N LYS A 35 -0.82 8.69 -11.88
CA LYS A 35 -1.49 7.44 -12.26
C LYS A 35 -1.85 7.41 -13.74
N LEU A 36 -2.44 8.49 -14.28
CA LEU A 36 -2.73 8.62 -15.71
C LEU A 36 -1.48 8.55 -16.56
N THR A 37 -0.36 9.08 -16.08
CA THR A 37 0.94 8.96 -16.77
C THR A 37 1.40 7.50 -16.82
N TYR A 38 1.34 6.77 -15.71
CA TYR A 38 1.68 5.34 -15.70
C TYR A 38 0.77 4.50 -16.59
N ILE A 39 -0.54 4.77 -16.58
CA ILE A 39 -1.51 4.15 -17.49
C ILE A 39 -1.12 4.42 -18.95
N TRP A 40 -0.80 5.68 -19.28
CA TRP A 40 -0.40 6.06 -20.63
C TRP A 40 0.91 5.40 -21.07
N LEU A 41 1.85 5.20 -20.13
CA LEU A 41 3.10 4.48 -20.36
C LEU A 41 2.90 2.95 -20.40
N GLY A 42 1.74 2.44 -19.99
CA GLY A 42 1.47 1.01 -19.86
C GLY A 42 2.16 0.35 -18.66
N ASP A 43 2.57 1.14 -17.67
CA ASP A 43 3.26 0.66 -16.47
C ASP A 43 2.25 0.26 -15.39
N THR A 44 1.69 -0.94 -15.54
CA THR A 44 0.66 -1.47 -14.63
C THR A 44 1.17 -1.72 -13.22
N GLU A 45 2.47 -2.01 -13.05
CA GLU A 45 3.08 -2.18 -11.73
C GLU A 45 3.02 -0.88 -10.96
N LYS A 46 3.49 0.23 -11.56
CA LYS A 46 3.41 1.54 -10.92
C LYS A 46 1.99 2.00 -10.63
N VAL A 47 1.02 1.64 -11.47
CA VAL A 47 -0.41 1.91 -11.19
C VAL A 47 -0.87 1.16 -9.94
N ASN A 48 -0.55 -0.12 -9.81
CA ASN A 48 -0.92 -0.92 -8.65
C ASN A 48 -0.23 -0.42 -7.37
N GLU A 49 1.03 0.01 -7.46
CA GLU A 49 1.76 0.60 -6.33
C GLU A 49 1.10 1.91 -5.84
N GLU A 50 0.61 2.74 -6.75
CA GLU A 50 -0.16 3.94 -6.37
C GLU A 50 -1.50 3.55 -5.74
N LEU A 51 -2.19 2.54 -6.28
CA LEU A 51 -3.48 2.09 -5.77
C LEU A 51 -3.40 1.49 -4.37
N ILE A 52 -2.44 0.61 -4.11
CA ILE A 52 -2.31 -0.01 -2.79
C ILE A 52 -2.06 1.03 -1.71
N GLN A 53 -1.25 2.04 -1.99
CA GLN A 53 -1.02 3.17 -1.08
C GLN A 53 -2.28 4.03 -0.90
N GLU A 54 -3.14 4.13 -1.91
CA GLU A 54 -4.38 4.92 -1.87
C GLU A 54 -5.41 4.24 -0.99
N TYR A 55 -5.66 2.97 -1.26
CA TYR A 55 -6.59 2.15 -0.49
C TYR A 55 -6.11 2.01 0.95
N TRP A 56 -4.80 1.83 1.17
CA TRP A 56 -4.25 1.81 2.51
C TRP A 56 -4.44 3.14 3.23
N SER A 57 -4.22 4.29 2.58
CA SER A 57 -4.44 5.59 3.23
C SER A 57 -5.90 5.76 3.71
N ASN A 58 -6.87 5.30 2.90
CA ASN A 58 -8.28 5.36 3.26
C ASN A 58 -8.62 4.41 4.43
N ALA A 59 -8.12 3.17 4.38
CA ALA A 59 -8.31 2.21 5.46
C ALA A 59 -7.65 2.67 6.77
N ALA A 60 -6.41 3.16 6.69
CA ALA A 60 -5.60 3.58 7.81
C ALA A 60 -6.23 4.74 8.60
N GLU A 61 -6.90 5.68 7.92
CA GLU A 61 -7.63 6.76 8.60
C GLU A 61 -8.69 6.20 9.56
N ILE A 62 -9.48 5.23 9.11
CA ILE A 62 -10.52 4.59 9.92
C ILE A 62 -9.91 3.72 11.01
N ILE A 63 -8.93 2.87 10.66
CA ILE A 63 -8.27 1.96 11.61
C ILE A 63 -7.58 2.74 12.72
N TYR A 64 -6.97 3.88 12.39
CA TYR A 64 -6.38 4.80 13.36
C TYR A 64 -7.42 5.29 14.36
N GLU A 65 -8.58 5.78 13.89
CA GLU A 65 -9.66 6.23 14.78
C GLU A 65 -10.17 5.10 15.68
N PHE A 66 -10.33 3.90 15.12
CA PHE A 66 -10.73 2.72 15.89
C PHE A 66 -9.68 2.36 16.95
N ASN A 67 -8.40 2.45 16.62
CA ASN A 67 -7.31 2.23 17.57
C ASN A 67 -7.31 3.26 18.70
N GLU A 68 -7.68 4.52 18.46
CA GLU A 68 -7.77 5.53 19.50
C GLU A 68 -9.00 5.34 20.42
N LEU A 69 -10.09 4.78 19.88
CA LEU A 69 -11.38 4.67 20.58
C LEU A 69 -11.68 3.26 21.15
N GLY A 70 -10.94 2.23 20.72
CA GLY A 70 -11.24 0.83 21.06
C GLY A 70 -12.31 0.19 20.16
N GLY A 71 -12.44 0.67 18.92
CA GLY A 71 -13.49 0.31 17.97
C GLY A 71 -14.25 1.53 17.44
N GLY A 72 -15.32 1.30 16.68
CA GLY A 72 -16.11 2.37 16.09
C GLY A 72 -17.43 1.90 15.50
N PRO A 73 -18.13 2.75 14.72
CA PRO A 73 -19.41 2.41 14.11
C PRO A 73 -19.27 1.29 13.06
N GLU A 74 -20.24 0.37 13.01
CA GLU A 74 -20.28 -0.75 12.06
C GLU A 74 -20.12 -0.28 10.59
N GLU A 75 -20.78 0.81 10.19
CA GLU A 75 -20.66 1.37 8.82
C GLU A 75 -19.20 1.74 8.47
N LYS A 76 -18.42 2.20 9.45
CA LYS A 76 -17.00 2.53 9.25
C LYS A 76 -16.12 1.29 9.25
N GLU A 77 -16.49 0.30 10.04
CA GLU A 77 -15.83 -1.00 10.01
C GLU A 77 -15.99 -1.67 8.65
N GLU A 78 -17.22 -1.70 8.12
CA GLU A 78 -17.53 -2.18 6.77
C GLU A 78 -16.72 -1.41 5.70
N GLU A 79 -16.70 -0.08 5.75
CA GLU A 79 -15.92 0.76 4.83
C GLU A 79 -14.42 0.43 4.88
N ALA A 80 -13.84 0.24 6.07
CA ALA A 80 -12.44 -0.15 6.19
C ALA A 80 -12.19 -1.53 5.56
N TYR A 81 -13.05 -2.52 5.82
CA TYR A 81 -12.93 -3.85 5.22
C TYR A 81 -13.10 -3.84 3.69
N GLU A 82 -13.94 -2.98 3.13
CA GLU A 82 -14.02 -2.80 1.67
C GLU A 82 -12.66 -2.36 1.09
N TRP A 83 -11.97 -1.42 1.75
CA TRP A 83 -10.63 -1.02 1.33
C TRP A 83 -9.58 -2.13 1.52
N LEU A 84 -9.65 -2.88 2.62
CA LEU A 84 -8.76 -4.02 2.86
C LEU A 84 -8.95 -5.12 1.81
N GLU A 85 -10.18 -5.36 1.35
CA GLU A 85 -10.45 -6.31 0.26
C GLU A 85 -9.83 -5.85 -1.07
N GLU A 86 -9.94 -4.56 -1.41
CA GLU A 86 -9.28 -4.01 -2.61
C GLU A 86 -7.75 -4.15 -2.54
N ILE A 87 -7.15 -3.94 -1.36
CA ILE A 87 -5.73 -4.21 -1.11
C ILE A 87 -5.42 -5.69 -1.31
N SER A 88 -6.23 -6.57 -0.75
CA SER A 88 -6.07 -8.03 -0.88
C SER A 88 -6.03 -8.46 -2.35
N GLN A 89 -6.96 -7.93 -3.17
CA GLN A 89 -6.99 -8.23 -4.60
C GLN A 89 -5.71 -7.77 -5.32
N LEU A 90 -5.18 -6.59 -4.98
CA LEU A 90 -3.90 -6.11 -5.52
C LEU A 90 -2.72 -6.98 -5.06
N LEU A 91 -2.67 -7.39 -3.80
CA LEU A 91 -1.61 -8.25 -3.28
C LEU A 91 -1.65 -9.68 -3.87
N LYS A 92 -2.85 -10.20 -4.15
CA LYS A 92 -3.06 -11.54 -4.74
C LYS A 92 -2.76 -11.56 -6.24
N THR A 93 -3.24 -10.56 -6.98
CA THR A 93 -3.32 -10.61 -8.46
C THR A 93 -2.54 -9.51 -9.17
N GLY A 94 -2.23 -8.41 -8.48
CA GLY A 94 -1.52 -7.28 -9.04
C GLY A 94 -0.02 -7.54 -9.18
N SER A 95 0.58 -6.96 -10.23
CA SER A 95 2.04 -6.81 -10.30
C SER A 95 2.44 -5.70 -9.33
N LEU A 96 3.24 -6.04 -8.32
CA LEU A 96 3.80 -5.13 -7.33
C LEU A 96 5.26 -5.48 -7.11
N SER A 97 6.13 -4.47 -6.99
CA SER A 97 7.51 -4.68 -6.56
C SER A 97 7.57 -5.18 -5.11
N SER A 98 8.68 -5.83 -4.73
CA SER A 98 8.90 -6.23 -3.32
C SER A 98 8.95 -5.02 -2.40
N GLU A 99 9.56 -3.94 -2.87
CA GLU A 99 9.66 -2.68 -2.15
C GLU A 99 8.28 -2.10 -1.83
N ALA A 100 7.33 -2.14 -2.78
CA ALA A 100 5.97 -1.66 -2.54
C ALA A 100 5.21 -2.53 -1.53
N ARG A 101 5.36 -3.86 -1.60
CA ARG A 101 4.74 -4.78 -0.63
C ARG A 101 5.31 -4.59 0.77
N GLN A 102 6.63 -4.45 0.90
CA GLN A 102 7.30 -4.19 2.17
C GLN A 102 6.96 -2.81 2.73
N TYR A 103 6.84 -1.79 1.89
CA TYR A 103 6.37 -0.47 2.31
C TYR A 103 4.97 -0.53 2.90
N PHE A 104 4.05 -1.26 2.25
CA PHE A 104 2.71 -1.48 2.80
C PHE A 104 2.77 -2.17 4.18
N ILE A 105 3.56 -3.25 4.33
CA ILE A 105 3.74 -3.94 5.62
C ILE A 105 4.29 -2.98 6.68
N ASP A 106 5.32 -2.20 6.35
CA ASP A 106 5.98 -1.28 7.29
C ASP A 106 5.03 -0.21 7.84
N ASP A 107 4.15 0.31 7.00
CA ASP A 107 3.18 1.33 7.39
C ASP A 107 2.01 0.70 8.18
N ALA A 108 1.45 -0.39 7.67
CA ALA A 108 0.29 -1.04 8.28
C ALA A 108 0.57 -1.75 9.59
N ILE A 109 1.80 -2.23 9.81
CA ILE A 109 2.15 -2.90 11.07
C ILE A 109 2.12 -1.96 12.27
N PHE A 110 2.28 -0.64 12.05
CA PHE A 110 2.16 0.35 13.13
C PHE A 110 0.75 0.37 13.72
N GLU A 111 -0.28 0.26 12.88
CA GLU A 111 -1.67 0.20 13.33
C GLU A 111 -2.03 -1.18 13.91
N TYR A 112 -1.48 -2.26 13.35
CA TYR A 112 -1.63 -3.61 13.89
C TYR A 112 -1.12 -3.71 15.33
N GLN A 113 0.09 -3.22 15.61
CA GLN A 113 0.73 -3.34 16.93
C GLN A 113 0.01 -2.60 18.07
N LYS A 114 -1.00 -1.77 17.77
CA LYS A 114 -1.80 -1.11 18.80
C LYS A 114 -2.83 -2.06 19.43
N HIS A 115 -3.24 -3.12 18.73
CA HIS A 115 -4.16 -4.17 19.22
C HIS A 115 -5.44 -3.63 19.90
N ASN A 116 -6.03 -2.57 19.32
CA ASN A 116 -7.20 -1.92 19.92
C ASN A 116 -8.32 -1.62 18.92
N SER A 117 -8.09 -1.81 17.62
CA SER A 117 -9.06 -1.49 16.58
C SER A 117 -9.99 -2.64 16.21
N GLY A 118 -9.57 -3.90 16.42
CA GLY A 118 -10.31 -5.09 16.00
C GLY A 118 -10.02 -5.57 14.56
N PHE A 119 -9.09 -4.91 13.85
CA PHE A 119 -8.67 -5.31 12.49
C PHE A 119 -7.43 -6.22 12.46
N ASP A 120 -6.98 -6.71 13.61
CA ASP A 120 -5.73 -7.47 13.75
C ASP A 120 -5.66 -8.67 12.78
N ASP A 121 -6.74 -9.44 12.69
CA ASP A 121 -6.82 -10.62 11.82
C ASP A 121 -6.78 -10.24 10.34
N GLY A 122 -7.55 -9.21 9.95
CA GLY A 122 -7.59 -8.71 8.58
C GLY A 122 -6.24 -8.14 8.11
N LEU A 123 -5.59 -7.35 8.97
CA LEU A 123 -4.25 -6.83 8.67
C LEU A 123 -3.21 -7.95 8.53
N MET A 124 -3.28 -8.97 9.40
CA MET A 124 -2.37 -10.10 9.33
C MET A 124 -2.55 -10.92 8.04
N GLU A 125 -3.79 -11.14 7.59
CA GLU A 125 -4.07 -11.79 6.31
C GLU A 125 -3.39 -11.03 5.15
N LEU A 126 -3.50 -9.70 5.13
CA LEU A 126 -2.84 -8.87 4.12
C LEU A 126 -1.30 -8.96 4.21
N PHE A 127 -0.71 -9.02 5.40
CA PHE A 127 0.74 -9.19 5.53
C PHE A 127 1.21 -10.51 4.93
N PHE A 128 0.48 -11.60 5.16
CA PHE A 128 0.77 -12.90 4.57
C PHE A 128 0.61 -12.88 3.05
N GLU A 129 -0.41 -12.19 2.55
CA GLU A 129 -0.62 -12.03 1.11
C GLU A 129 0.48 -11.18 0.46
N ALA A 130 1.00 -10.17 1.15
CA ALA A 130 2.10 -9.34 0.68
C ALA A 130 3.44 -10.10 0.60
N CYS A 131 3.62 -11.15 1.40
CA CYS A 131 4.85 -11.92 1.39
C CYS A 131 4.90 -12.93 0.23
N LYS A 132 5.69 -12.62 -0.81
CA LYS A 132 5.83 -13.47 -2.01
C LYS A 132 7.20 -14.16 -2.14
N SER A 133 8.15 -13.75 -1.30
CA SER A 133 9.54 -14.23 -1.31
C SER A 133 10.06 -14.43 0.10
N ASP A 134 11.16 -15.18 0.25
CA ASP A 134 11.84 -15.34 1.55
C ASP A 134 12.26 -13.98 2.13
N GLU A 135 12.62 -13.01 1.29
CA GLU A 135 12.98 -11.65 1.72
C GLU A 135 11.79 -10.92 2.36
N ASP A 136 10.60 -11.03 1.77
CA ASP A 136 9.38 -10.44 2.34
C ASP A 136 9.02 -11.09 3.69
N TRP A 137 9.14 -12.42 3.78
CA TRP A 137 8.89 -13.15 5.03
C TRP A 137 9.91 -12.77 6.11
N GLU A 138 11.19 -12.67 5.76
CA GLU A 138 12.24 -12.20 6.67
C GLU A 138 11.96 -10.76 7.13
N PHE A 139 11.47 -9.89 6.24
CA PHE A 139 11.06 -8.53 6.57
C PHE A 139 9.89 -8.50 7.57
N LEU A 140 8.82 -9.24 7.31
CA LEU A 140 7.68 -9.33 8.23
C LEU A 140 8.10 -9.86 9.61
N ILE A 141 8.95 -10.91 9.65
CA ILE A 141 9.49 -11.42 10.92
C ILE A 141 10.26 -10.33 11.68
N GLN A 142 11.06 -9.51 11.00
CA GLN A 142 11.78 -8.42 11.66
C GLN A 142 10.82 -7.43 12.30
N LYS A 143 9.73 -7.07 11.60
CA LYS A 143 8.71 -6.15 12.12
C LYS A 143 7.95 -6.71 13.32
N LEU A 144 7.54 -7.98 13.26
CA LEU A 144 6.87 -8.65 14.39
C LEU A 144 7.77 -8.76 15.64
N LYS A 145 9.10 -8.85 15.46
CA LYS A 145 10.07 -8.91 16.55
C LYS A 145 10.31 -7.58 17.27
N GLU A 146 9.88 -6.44 16.71
CA GLU A 146 10.13 -5.13 17.33
C GLU A 146 9.39 -4.98 18.66
N LYS A 147 8.13 -5.43 18.72
CA LYS A 147 7.28 -5.42 19.93
C LYS A 147 6.37 -6.65 19.96
N PRO A 148 6.92 -7.85 20.22
CA PRO A 148 6.17 -9.08 20.04
C PRO A 148 5.14 -9.28 21.15
N SER A 149 3.90 -9.54 20.76
CA SER A 149 2.89 -10.21 21.58
C SER A 149 3.15 -11.72 21.64
N GLU A 150 2.45 -12.44 22.52
CA GLU A 150 2.51 -13.92 22.52
C GLU A 150 2.02 -14.52 21.19
N TRP A 151 1.06 -13.86 20.54
CA TRP A 151 0.55 -14.23 19.24
C TRP A 151 1.60 -14.04 18.14
N ASP A 152 2.32 -12.91 18.16
CA ASP A 152 3.39 -12.64 17.19
C ASP A 152 4.51 -13.68 17.24
N LEU A 153 4.86 -14.15 18.44
CA LEU A 153 5.86 -15.21 18.60
C LEU A 153 5.41 -16.52 17.95
N GLN A 154 4.12 -16.88 18.07
CA GLN A 154 3.55 -18.07 17.42
C GLN A 154 3.55 -17.92 15.89
N LEU A 155 3.18 -16.74 15.39
CA LEU A 155 3.21 -16.43 13.96
C LEU A 155 4.64 -16.53 13.40
N ILE A 156 5.63 -15.99 14.11
CA ILE A 156 7.04 -16.07 13.71
C ILE A 156 7.49 -17.54 13.59
N GLU A 157 7.15 -18.40 14.57
CA GLU A 157 7.46 -19.83 14.51
C GLU A 157 6.79 -20.51 13.31
N GLU A 158 5.54 -20.17 13.02
CA GLU A 158 4.82 -20.66 11.85
C GLU A 158 5.50 -20.24 10.54
N ILE A 159 5.88 -18.97 10.41
CA ILE A 159 6.57 -18.45 9.22
C ILE A 159 7.88 -19.22 8.98
N TYR A 160 8.69 -19.43 10.02
CA TYR A 160 9.91 -20.25 9.92
C TYR A 160 9.62 -21.71 9.53
N GLY A 161 8.50 -22.27 10.00
CA GLY A 161 8.15 -23.67 9.77
C GLY A 161 7.56 -23.96 8.39
N LYS A 162 6.78 -23.04 7.84
CA LYS A 162 5.93 -23.26 6.65
C LYS A 162 6.26 -22.38 5.45
N HIS A 163 6.76 -21.17 5.67
CA HIS A 163 6.81 -20.14 4.63
C HIS A 163 8.22 -19.88 4.12
N LEU A 164 9.22 -19.86 5.00
CA LEU A 164 10.61 -19.73 4.58
C LEU A 164 11.12 -21.02 3.95
N SER A 165 11.83 -20.90 2.82
CA SER A 165 12.55 -22.03 2.27
C SER A 165 13.54 -22.56 3.33
N LYS A 166 13.45 -23.85 3.66
CA LYS A 166 14.40 -24.46 4.58
C LYS A 166 15.78 -24.32 3.94
N LYS A 167 16.62 -23.42 4.47
CA LYS A 167 18.05 -23.46 4.19
C LYS A 167 18.51 -24.85 4.59
N ASN A 168 18.78 -25.69 3.60
CA ASN A 168 19.48 -26.95 3.81
C ASN A 168 20.82 -26.58 4.43
N THR A 169 20.90 -26.62 5.76
CA THR A 169 22.15 -26.55 6.49
C THR A 169 22.92 -27.80 6.07
N SER A 170 23.84 -27.60 5.12
CA SER A 170 24.88 -28.57 4.78
C SER A 170 25.95 -28.57 5.85
#